data_AF-A0A4Y9S3K2-F1
#
_entry.id   AF-A0A4Y9S3K2-F1
#
_cell.length_a   1.000
_cell.length_b   1.000
_cell.length_c   1.000
_cell.angle_alpha   90.00
_cell.angle_beta   90.00
_cell.angle_gamma   90.00
#
_symmetry.space_group_name_H-M   'P 1'
#
loop_
_entity.id
_entity.type
_entity.pdbx_description
1 polymer ?
#
loop_
_entity_poly.entity_id
_entity_poly.type
_entity_poly.pdbx_seq_one_letter_code
_entity_poly.pdbx_strand_id
1 'polypeptide(L)'
;MSAVELQILGAVGRTLREMPQARDLELLGKIDQTLKAVADQTVKFQSMSLMVDSLIDPVQKAKFPNTDKLVEVEAAFVSALPVSEKYYDTVVAMRQSAVDDKRLTEDDGIVEAYDALVEQAAAYHNSLSNLAWIIGEQIVDAEETVPLSFEDADDMFASMGV
;
A
#
# COMPACT_ATOMS: atom_id res chain seq x y z
N MET A 1 -18.53 28.06 -56.76
CA MET A 1 -18.63 27.44 -55.42
C MET A 1 -19.81 28.09 -54.71
N SER A 2 -20.83 27.32 -54.35
CA SER A 2 -22.04 27.82 -53.68
C SER A 2 -21.83 27.91 -52.17
N ALA A 3 -22.62 28.75 -51.50
CA ALA A 3 -22.60 28.88 -50.04
C ALA A 3 -22.86 27.53 -49.32
N VAL A 4 -23.61 26.63 -49.97
CA VAL A 4 -23.93 25.29 -49.46
C VAL A 4 -22.70 24.38 -49.48
N GLU A 5 -21.85 24.48 -50.51
CA GLU A 5 -20.62 23.68 -50.62
C GLU A 5 -19.60 24.06 -49.53
N LEU A 6 -19.48 25.36 -49.21
CA LEU A 6 -18.63 25.85 -48.11
C LEU A 6 -19.12 25.37 -46.73
N GLN A 7 -20.44 25.28 -46.54
CA GLN A 7 -21.04 24.83 -45.29
C GLN A 7 -20.82 23.32 -45.07
N ILE A 8 -20.92 22.53 -46.14
CA ILE A 8 -20.63 21.09 -46.11
C ILE A 8 -19.13 20.84 -45.87
N LEU A 9 -18.24 21.57 -46.54
CA LEU A 9 -16.79 21.49 -46.30
C LEU A 9 -16.43 21.87 -44.86
N GLY A 10 -17.06 22.90 -44.30
CA GLY A 10 -16.88 23.29 -42.90
C GLY A 10 -17.46 22.29 -41.90
N ALA A 11 -18.53 21.57 -42.25
CA ALA A 11 -19.04 20.47 -41.45
C ALA A 11 -18.09 19.27 -41.48
N VAL A 12 -17.66 18.83 -42.65
CA VAL A 12 -16.70 17.72 -42.83
C VAL A 12 -15.37 18.00 -42.16
N GLY A 13 -14.85 19.24 -42.23
CA GLY A 13 -13.64 19.64 -41.53
C GLY A 13 -13.74 19.61 -39.99
N ARG A 14 -14.95 19.79 -39.44
CA ARG A 14 -15.22 19.62 -38.01
C ARG A 14 -15.31 18.14 -37.65
N THR A 15 -16.01 17.34 -38.45
CA THR A 15 -16.13 15.90 -38.24
C THR A 15 -14.77 15.18 -38.34
N LEU A 16 -13.91 15.59 -39.26
CA LEU A 16 -12.54 15.07 -39.39
C LEU A 16 -11.61 15.49 -38.22
N ARG A 17 -11.89 16.61 -37.56
CA ARG A 17 -11.21 17.02 -36.32
C ARG A 17 -11.70 16.24 -35.09
N GLU A 18 -12.94 15.77 -35.14
CA GLU A 18 -13.58 14.97 -34.10
C GLU A 18 -13.34 13.47 -34.26
N MET A 19 -12.79 13.02 -35.40
CA MET A 19 -12.32 11.64 -35.52
C MET A 19 -11.15 11.45 -34.56
N PRO A 20 -11.17 10.40 -33.70
CA PRO A 20 -10.04 10.08 -32.84
C PRO A 20 -8.81 9.94 -33.73
N GLN A 21 -7.82 10.83 -33.55
CA GLN A 21 -6.54 10.64 -34.22
C GLN A 21 -6.06 9.24 -33.86
N ALA A 22 -5.66 8.45 -34.87
CA ALA A 22 -5.10 7.13 -34.67
C ALA A 22 -4.01 7.26 -33.59
N ARG A 23 -4.28 6.71 -32.39
CA ARG A 23 -3.37 6.83 -31.25
C ARG A 23 -2.08 6.09 -31.58
N ASP A 24 -0.98 6.61 -31.07
CA ASP A 24 0.33 6.02 -31.24
C ASP A 24 0.34 4.59 -30.66
N LEU A 25 0.67 3.60 -31.51
CA LEU A 25 0.76 2.20 -31.11
C LEU A 25 1.81 1.98 -30.01
N GLU A 26 2.86 2.80 -29.98
CA GLU A 26 3.87 2.74 -28.93
C GLU A 26 3.28 3.16 -27.58
N LEU A 27 2.43 4.19 -27.56
CA LEU A 27 1.74 4.63 -26.35
C LEU A 27 0.78 3.55 -25.85
N LEU A 28 -0.03 2.95 -26.74
CA LEU A 28 -0.93 1.86 -26.38
C LEU A 28 -0.17 0.67 -25.80
N GLY A 29 0.97 0.29 -26.39
CA GLY A 29 1.82 -0.76 -25.85
C GLY A 29 2.38 -0.45 -24.45
N LYS A 30 2.70 0.82 -24.17
CA LYS A 30 3.15 1.26 -22.82
C LYS A 30 2.01 1.25 -21.81
N ILE A 31 0.80 1.60 -22.21
CA ILE A 31 -0.40 1.52 -21.36
C ILE A 31 -0.63 0.07 -20.94
N ASP A 32 -0.66 -0.88 -21.89
CA ASP A 32 -0.86 -2.30 -21.58
C ASP A 32 0.20 -2.86 -20.63
N GLN A 33 1.47 -2.53 -20.86
CA GLN A 33 2.58 -2.94 -19.98
C GLN A 33 2.44 -2.36 -18.57
N THR A 34 2.00 -1.10 -18.48
CA THR A 34 1.78 -0.42 -17.19
C THR A 34 0.63 -1.06 -16.45
N LEU A 35 -0.52 -1.27 -17.09
CA LEU A 35 -1.67 -1.94 -16.49
C LEU A 35 -1.31 -3.32 -15.95
N LYS A 36 -0.57 -4.11 -16.73
CA LYS A 36 -0.11 -5.42 -16.29
C LYS A 36 0.81 -5.33 -15.07
N ALA A 37 1.78 -4.42 -15.08
CA ALA A 37 2.69 -4.25 -13.97
C ALA A 37 1.96 -3.79 -12.69
N VAL A 38 1.01 -2.87 -12.81
CA VAL A 38 0.20 -2.37 -11.69
C VAL A 38 -0.70 -3.49 -11.15
N ALA A 39 -1.32 -4.29 -12.00
CA ALA A 39 -2.12 -5.45 -11.61
C ALA A 39 -1.28 -6.49 -10.84
N ASP A 40 -0.08 -6.82 -11.33
CA ASP A 40 0.83 -7.75 -10.66
C ASP A 40 1.22 -7.24 -9.26
N GLN A 41 1.52 -5.94 -9.12
CA GLN A 41 1.79 -5.34 -7.81
C GLN A 41 0.56 -5.36 -6.90
N THR A 42 -0.63 -5.08 -7.43
CA THR A 42 -1.89 -5.08 -6.67
C THR A 42 -2.13 -6.45 -6.04
N VAL A 43 -2.02 -7.53 -6.84
CA VAL A 43 -2.14 -8.91 -6.35
C VAL A 43 -1.07 -9.23 -5.30
N LYS A 44 0.15 -8.74 -5.49
CA LYS A 44 1.24 -8.95 -4.54
C LYS A 44 0.94 -8.29 -3.18
N PHE A 45 0.55 -7.02 -3.15
CA PHE A 45 0.21 -6.33 -1.90
C PHE A 45 -1.03 -6.92 -1.22
N GLN A 46 -2.03 -7.32 -1.99
CA GLN A 46 -3.17 -8.05 -1.47
C GLN A 46 -2.73 -9.36 -0.78
N SER A 47 -1.88 -10.15 -1.45
CA SER A 47 -1.38 -11.42 -0.91
C SER A 47 -0.54 -11.22 0.35
N MET A 48 0.28 -10.17 0.37
CA MET A 48 1.09 -9.82 1.54
C MET A 48 0.22 -9.37 2.72
N SER A 49 -0.82 -8.58 2.47
CA SER A 49 -1.79 -8.17 3.50
C SER A 49 -2.49 -9.37 4.11
N LEU A 50 -3.02 -10.27 3.28
CA LEU A 50 -3.66 -11.51 3.74
C LEU A 50 -2.70 -12.40 4.55
N MET A 51 -1.43 -12.47 4.15
CA MET A 51 -0.42 -13.22 4.89
C MET A 51 -0.18 -12.60 6.27
N VAL A 52 -0.05 -11.28 6.37
CA VAL A 52 0.11 -10.58 7.66
C VAL A 52 -1.13 -10.77 8.53
N ASP A 53 -2.33 -10.60 7.96
CA ASP A 53 -3.59 -10.78 8.68
C ASP A 53 -3.76 -12.21 9.21
N SER A 54 -3.26 -13.21 8.47
CA SER A 54 -3.31 -14.61 8.91
C SER A 54 -2.46 -14.89 10.17
N LEU A 55 -1.54 -14.00 10.52
CA LEU A 55 -0.67 -14.11 11.70
C LEU A 55 -1.28 -13.44 12.94
N ILE A 56 -2.25 -12.54 12.77
CA ILE A 56 -2.88 -11.81 13.89
C ILE A 56 -3.49 -12.77 14.91
N ASP A 57 -4.40 -13.63 14.45
CA ASP A 57 -5.13 -14.57 15.31
C ASP A 57 -4.21 -15.54 16.08
N PRO A 58 -3.22 -16.18 15.42
CA PRO A 58 -2.24 -17.01 16.10
C PRO A 58 -1.42 -16.27 17.14
N VAL A 59 -0.95 -15.05 16.85
CA VAL A 59 -0.13 -14.25 17.77
C VAL A 59 -0.93 -13.82 18.99
N GLN A 60 -2.17 -13.34 18.80
CA GLN A 60 -3.05 -12.94 19.92
C GLN A 60 -3.40 -14.09 20.88
N LYS A 61 -3.48 -15.32 20.36
CA LYS A 61 -3.85 -16.51 21.17
C LYS A 61 -2.64 -17.22 21.76
N ALA A 62 -1.44 -16.91 21.28
CA ALA A 62 -0.23 -17.53 21.76
C ALA A 62 0.09 -17.04 23.18
N LYS A 63 0.61 -17.95 24.01
CA LYS A 63 1.23 -17.59 25.28
C LYS A 63 2.73 -17.73 25.11
N PHE A 64 3.43 -16.61 25.13
CA PHE A 64 4.87 -16.60 24.94
C PHE A 64 5.57 -16.73 26.28
N PRO A 65 6.33 -17.82 26.53
CA PRO A 65 7.08 -17.99 27.78
C PRO A 65 8.33 -17.10 27.86
N ASN A 66 8.77 -16.54 26.73
CA ASN A 66 9.87 -15.58 26.63
C ASN A 66 9.56 -14.64 25.43
N THR A 67 9.79 -13.33 25.63
CA THR A 67 9.54 -12.24 24.68
C THR A 67 10.77 -11.79 23.89
N ASP A 68 11.98 -12.25 24.19
CA ASP A 68 13.24 -11.81 23.55
C ASP A 68 13.16 -11.83 22.02
N LYS A 69 12.62 -12.92 21.46
CA LYS A 69 12.46 -13.07 20.00
C LYS A 69 11.28 -12.27 19.44
N LEU A 70 10.30 -11.93 20.27
CA LEU A 70 9.19 -11.07 19.84
C LEU A 70 9.66 -9.64 19.64
N VAL A 71 10.58 -9.15 20.48
CA VAL A 71 11.16 -7.80 20.33
C VAL A 71 11.86 -7.65 18.97
N GLU A 72 12.63 -8.66 18.55
CA GLU A 72 13.26 -8.66 17.21
C GLU A 72 12.22 -8.67 16.08
N VAL A 73 11.15 -9.45 16.23
CA VAL A 73 10.07 -9.55 15.24
C VAL A 73 9.27 -8.25 15.16
N GLU A 74 8.91 -7.65 16.30
CA GLU A 74 8.26 -6.34 16.38
C GLU A 74 9.10 -5.28 15.68
N ALA A 75 10.39 -5.20 16.02
CA ALA A 75 11.31 -4.25 15.39
C ALA A 75 11.39 -4.44 13.86
N ALA A 76 11.33 -5.67 13.37
CA ALA A 76 11.29 -5.93 11.94
C ALA A 76 10.01 -5.36 11.29
N PHE A 77 8.84 -5.60 11.88
CA PHE A 77 7.56 -5.06 11.39
C PHE A 77 7.52 -3.52 11.47
N VAL A 78 7.97 -2.94 12.58
CA VAL A 78 8.07 -1.48 12.76
C VAL A 78 9.01 -0.87 11.71
N SER A 79 10.13 -1.52 11.42
CA SER A 79 11.09 -1.03 10.40
C SER A 79 10.53 -1.12 8.97
N ALA A 80 9.55 -1.98 8.72
CA ALA A 80 8.90 -2.14 7.43
C ALA A 80 7.84 -1.05 7.16
N LEU A 81 7.25 -0.45 8.19
CA LEU A 81 6.25 0.63 8.07
C LEU A 81 6.73 1.82 7.22
N PRO A 82 7.89 2.46 7.50
CA PRO A 82 8.35 3.61 6.71
C PRO A 82 8.69 3.22 5.26
N VAL A 83 9.06 1.96 5.01
CA VAL A 83 9.28 1.46 3.65
C VAL A 83 7.94 1.33 2.90
N SER A 84 6.91 0.81 3.57
CA SER A 84 5.56 0.71 3.02
C SER A 84 4.93 2.08 2.77
N GLU A 85 5.11 3.02 3.69
CA GLU A 85 4.64 4.42 3.55
C GLU A 85 5.31 5.10 2.36
N LYS A 86 6.65 5.00 2.25
CA LYS A 86 7.37 5.56 1.09
C LYS A 86 6.91 4.96 -0.24
N TYR A 87 6.59 3.66 -0.25
CA TYR A 87 6.05 3.02 -1.45
C TYR A 87 4.67 3.58 -1.78
N TYR A 88 3.77 3.72 -0.80
CA TYR A 88 2.47 4.35 -0.96
C TYR A 88 2.59 5.75 -1.58
N ASP A 89 3.45 6.61 -1.04
CA ASP A 89 3.67 7.96 -1.58
C ASP A 89 4.14 7.94 -3.04
N THR A 90 5.00 6.97 -3.38
CA THR A 90 5.49 6.78 -4.74
C THR A 90 4.35 6.41 -5.69
N VAL A 91 3.46 5.50 -5.28
CA VAL A 91 2.30 5.10 -6.09
C VAL A 91 1.33 6.27 -6.26
N VAL A 92 1.08 7.05 -5.21
CA VAL A 92 0.25 8.26 -5.29
C VAL A 92 0.83 9.28 -6.29
N ALA A 93 2.15 9.50 -6.28
CA ALA A 93 2.80 10.37 -7.24
C ALA A 93 2.70 9.84 -8.69
N MET A 94 2.81 8.53 -8.89
CA MET A 94 2.62 7.89 -10.21
C MET A 94 1.17 8.05 -10.71
N ARG A 95 0.19 7.82 -9.82
CA ARG A 95 -1.23 8.06 -10.10
C ARG A 95 -1.48 9.51 -10.53
N GLN A 96 -0.95 10.47 -9.79
CA GLN A 96 -1.11 11.90 -10.12
C GLN A 96 -0.45 12.23 -11.47
N SER A 97 0.71 11.65 -11.76
CA SER A 97 1.37 11.82 -13.06
C SER A 97 0.52 11.29 -14.22
N ALA A 98 -0.24 10.21 -14.01
CA ALA A 98 -1.17 9.69 -15.01
C ALA A 98 -2.38 10.60 -15.21
N VAL A 99 -2.91 11.21 -14.14
CA VAL A 99 -3.99 12.22 -14.21
C VAL A 99 -3.54 13.46 -14.98
N ASP A 100 -2.30 13.90 -14.77
CA ASP A 100 -1.78 15.14 -15.38
C ASP A 100 -1.34 14.96 -16.85
N ASP A 101 -1.13 13.74 -17.33
CA ASP A 101 -0.72 13.46 -18.71
C ASP A 101 -1.91 13.53 -19.69
N LYS A 102 -1.94 14.61 -20.48
CA LYS A 102 -2.99 14.88 -21.50
C LYS A 102 -3.10 13.83 -22.61
N ARG A 103 -2.13 12.92 -22.74
CA ARG A 103 -2.17 11.84 -23.73
C ARG A 103 -2.97 10.64 -23.22
N LEU A 104 -3.14 10.53 -21.91
CA LEU A 104 -3.96 9.51 -21.28
C LEU A 104 -5.41 10.00 -21.17
N THR A 105 -6.32 9.03 -21.24
CA THR A 105 -7.76 9.21 -21.15
C THR A 105 -8.32 8.28 -20.10
N GLU A 106 -9.52 8.56 -19.58
CA GLU A 106 -10.19 7.69 -18.60
C GLU A 106 -10.36 6.25 -19.13
N ASP A 107 -10.64 6.09 -20.42
CA ASP A 107 -10.79 4.78 -21.08
C ASP A 107 -9.51 3.92 -21.04
N ASP A 108 -8.35 4.48 -20.73
CA ASP A 108 -7.09 3.72 -20.61
C ASP A 108 -7.00 2.94 -19.30
N GLY A 109 -7.85 3.21 -18.30
CA GLY A 109 -7.91 2.45 -17.05
C GLY A 109 -6.69 2.61 -16.12
N ILE A 110 -5.72 3.46 -16.46
CA ILE A 110 -4.45 3.59 -15.74
C ILE A 110 -4.68 4.18 -14.34
N VAL A 111 -5.56 5.19 -14.24
CA VAL A 111 -5.85 5.86 -12.96
C VAL A 111 -6.54 4.89 -12.02
N GLU A 112 -7.54 4.15 -12.50
CA GLU A 112 -8.27 3.13 -11.75
C GLU A 112 -7.35 2.00 -11.28
N ALA A 113 -6.42 1.56 -12.15
CA ALA A 113 -5.44 0.56 -11.79
C ALA A 113 -4.52 1.05 -10.65
N TYR A 114 -4.06 2.30 -10.72
CA TYR A 114 -3.27 2.89 -9.64
C TYR A 114 -4.09 3.10 -8.38
N ASP A 115 -5.37 3.50 -8.46
CA ASP A 115 -6.26 3.61 -7.30
C ASP A 115 -6.36 2.27 -6.56
N ALA A 116 -6.57 1.17 -7.28
CA ALA A 116 -6.58 -0.16 -6.68
C ALA A 116 -5.23 -0.50 -6.00
N LEU A 117 -4.10 -0.16 -6.62
CA LEU A 117 -2.78 -0.38 -6.01
C LEU A 117 -2.57 0.48 -4.75
N VAL A 118 -3.00 1.74 -4.77
CA VAL A 118 -2.96 2.65 -3.60
C VAL A 118 -3.74 2.05 -2.43
N GLU A 119 -4.96 1.55 -2.71
CA GLU A 119 -5.78 0.89 -1.69
C GLU A 119 -5.09 -0.35 -1.10
N GLN A 120 -4.49 -1.21 -1.94
CA GLN A 120 -3.79 -2.40 -1.45
C GLN A 120 -2.50 -2.07 -0.69
N ALA A 121 -1.77 -1.03 -1.10
CA ALA A 121 -0.58 -0.57 -0.40
C ALA A 121 -0.93 -0.01 1.00
N ALA A 122 -2.03 0.76 1.09
CA ALA A 122 -2.54 1.26 2.37
C ALA A 122 -3.05 0.12 3.27
N ALA A 123 -3.78 -0.84 2.70
CA ALA A 123 -4.23 -2.02 3.44
C ALA A 123 -3.05 -2.80 4.02
N TYR A 124 -2.01 -3.04 3.22
CA TYR A 124 -0.80 -3.72 3.69
C TYR A 124 -0.09 -2.97 4.82
N HIS A 125 0.06 -1.65 4.70
CA HIS A 125 0.62 -0.81 5.76
C HIS A 125 -0.18 -0.96 7.06
N ASN A 126 -1.51 -0.93 6.98
CA ASN A 126 -2.38 -1.08 8.14
C ASN A 126 -2.27 -2.48 8.77
N SER A 127 -2.22 -3.54 7.96
CA SER A 127 -1.99 -4.91 8.44
C SER A 127 -0.65 -5.02 9.17
N LEU A 128 0.43 -4.45 8.62
CA LEU A 128 1.74 -4.42 9.27
C LEU A 128 1.68 -3.69 10.61
N SER A 129 1.04 -2.52 10.64
CA SER A 129 0.94 -1.70 11.84
C SER A 129 0.14 -2.40 12.93
N ASN A 130 -0.95 -3.06 12.56
CA ASN A 130 -1.78 -3.82 13.48
C ASN A 130 -1.01 -5.03 14.06
N LEU A 131 -0.31 -5.79 13.23
CA LEU A 131 0.48 -6.92 13.71
C LEU A 131 1.63 -6.48 14.62
N ALA A 132 2.34 -5.39 14.28
CA ALA A 132 3.38 -4.82 15.12
C ALA A 132 2.82 -4.44 16.50
N TRP A 133 1.68 -3.75 16.52
CA TRP A 133 1.01 -3.35 17.76
C TRP A 133 0.62 -4.55 18.63
N ILE A 134 0.02 -5.59 18.04
CA ILE A 134 -0.34 -6.82 18.75
C ILE A 134 0.88 -7.52 19.35
N ILE A 135 1.99 -7.58 18.61
CA ILE A 135 3.23 -8.16 19.14
C ILE A 135 3.76 -7.33 20.30
N GLY A 136 3.72 -6.00 20.20
CA GLY A 136 4.05 -5.09 21.28
C GLY A 136 3.21 -5.34 22.54
N GLU A 137 1.90 -5.54 22.40
CA GLU A 137 1.03 -5.92 23.53
C GLU A 137 1.48 -7.24 24.17
N GLN A 138 1.80 -8.26 23.37
CA GLN A 138 2.28 -9.55 23.89
C GLN A 138 3.63 -9.44 24.62
N ILE A 139 4.51 -8.53 24.20
CA ILE A 139 5.78 -8.26 24.89
C ILE A 139 5.49 -7.66 26.26
N VAL A 140 4.66 -6.61 26.32
CA VAL A 140 4.31 -5.92 27.57
C VAL A 140 3.58 -6.84 28.54
N ASP A 141 2.64 -7.67 28.06
CA ASP A 141 1.87 -8.59 28.91
C ASP A 141 2.74 -9.71 29.52
N ALA A 142 3.86 -10.04 28.88
CA ALA A 142 4.79 -11.08 29.34
C ALA A 142 6.00 -10.51 30.10
N GLU A 143 6.17 -9.19 30.18
CA GLU A 143 7.08 -8.58 31.15
C GLU A 143 6.54 -8.83 32.57
N GLU A 144 7.35 -9.48 33.39
CA GLU A 144 7.00 -9.80 34.77
C GLU A 144 6.84 -8.49 35.56
N THR A 145 5.62 -8.19 36.01
CA THR A 145 5.39 -7.01 36.86
C THR A 145 6.20 -7.14 38.14
N VAL A 146 7.12 -6.20 38.35
CA VAL A 146 7.87 -6.05 39.60
C VAL A 146 6.87 -6.06 40.78
N PRO A 147 7.06 -6.91 41.80
CA PRO A 147 6.12 -6.99 42.91
C PRO A 147 5.94 -5.61 43.58
N LEU A 148 4.69 -5.19 43.80
CA LEU A 148 4.33 -3.90 44.42
C LEU A 148 4.69 -3.81 45.91
N SER A 149 5.11 -4.92 46.51
CA SER A 149 5.59 -4.98 47.88
C SER A 149 6.71 -6.01 47.97
N PHE A 150 7.83 -5.59 48.56
CA PHE A 150 8.95 -6.44 48.91
C PHE A 150 8.94 -6.70 50.41
N GLU A 151 9.30 -7.91 50.85
CA GLU A 151 9.39 -8.22 52.28
C GLU A 151 10.57 -7.49 52.93
N ASP A 152 11.65 -7.28 52.18
CA ASP A 152 12.80 -6.48 52.59
C ASP A 152 13.52 -5.81 51.40
N ALA A 153 14.58 -5.06 51.69
CA ALA A 153 15.34 -4.32 50.67
C ALA A 153 16.16 -5.24 49.75
N ASP A 154 16.55 -6.43 50.21
CA ASP A 154 17.33 -7.38 49.42
C ASP A 154 16.44 -8.02 48.35
N ASP A 155 15.18 -8.32 48.68
CA ASP A 155 14.15 -8.74 47.71
C ASP A 155 13.88 -7.67 46.64
N MET A 156 13.88 -6.39 47.03
CA MET A 156 13.75 -5.27 46.09
C MET A 156 14.94 -5.21 45.13
N PHE A 157 16.17 -5.29 45.63
CA PHE A 157 17.37 -5.24 44.78
C PHE A 157 17.47 -6.46 43.84
N ALA A 158 17.16 -7.65 44.35
CA ALA A 158 17.10 -8.87 43.55
C ALA A 158 16.08 -8.75 42.39
N SER A 159 14.90 -8.15 42.64
CA SER A 159 13.90 -7.92 41.58
C SER A 159 14.30 -6.88 40.53
N MET A 160 15.22 -5.96 40.89
CA MET A 160 15.78 -4.96 39.98
C MET A 160 17.05 -5.45 39.27
N GLY A 161 17.51 -6.67 39.57
CA GLY A 161 18.72 -7.25 39.00
C GLY A 161 20.01 -6.58 39.48
N VAL A 162 20.03 -6.02 40.70
CA VAL A 162 21.19 -5.33 41.32
C VAL A 162 21.67 -6.05 42.56
#